data_AF-A0A1H3TF51-F1
#
_entry.id   AF-A0A1H3TF51-F1
#
_cell.length_a   1.000
_cell.length_b   1.000
_cell.length_c   1.000
_cell.angle_alpha   90.00
_cell.angle_beta   90.00
_cell.angle_gamma   90.00
#
_symmetry.space_group_name_H-M   'P 1'
#
loop_
_entity.id
_entity.type
_entity.pdbx_description
1 polymer ?
#
loop_
_entity_poly.entity_id
_entity_poly.type
_entity_poly.pdbx_seq_one_letter_code
_entity_poly.pdbx_strand_id
1 'polypeptide(L)'
;MYEDELPRLPWLAEGQPHDAFTLIRQALWRANTDRAALELPDDLLAAISLLASARAELDQLEAGLLFVARAEGLTWAQIAQSLSLRTAQAAQQRHERVLARLDEETGT
;
A
#
# COMPACT_ATOMS: atom_id res chain seq x y z
N MET A 1 15.23 22.18 2.51
CA MET A 1 14.07 23.11 2.56
C MET A 1 13.09 22.57 1.52
N TYR A 2 12.18 21.64 1.81
CA TYR A 2 11.16 21.60 2.85
C TYR A 2 11.00 20.14 3.34
N GLU A 3 11.31 19.86 4.60
CA GLU A 3 11.16 18.51 5.15
C GLU A 3 10.35 18.50 6.45
N ASP A 4 9.80 19.66 6.84
CA ASP A 4 9.51 19.93 8.25
C ASP A 4 8.05 20.25 8.56
N GLU A 5 7.09 19.80 7.74
CA GLU A 5 5.68 19.66 8.16
C GLU A 5 4.86 19.09 6.99
N LEU A 6 5.02 17.80 6.72
CA LEU A 6 3.95 17.10 6.01
C LEU A 6 2.75 17.04 6.97
N PRO A 7 1.60 17.65 6.62
CA PRO A 7 0.43 17.61 7.49
C PRO A 7 0.06 16.16 7.78
N ARG A 8 -0.25 15.88 9.05
CA ARG A 8 -0.70 14.57 9.52
C ARG A 8 -1.81 14.08 8.60
N LEU A 9 -1.72 12.83 8.15
CA LEU A 9 -2.75 12.24 7.29
C LEU A 9 -4.10 12.32 8.02
N PRO A 10 -5.13 12.97 7.43
CA PRO A 10 -6.35 13.31 8.16
C PRO A 10 -7.19 12.09 8.57
N TRP A 11 -6.88 10.90 8.06
CA TRP A 11 -7.54 9.64 8.41
C TRP A 11 -6.78 8.81 9.46
N LEU A 12 -5.62 9.27 9.95
CA LEU A 12 -4.88 8.60 11.01
C LEU A 12 -5.38 9.08 12.37
N ALA A 13 -6.27 8.31 13.00
CA ALA A 13 -6.77 8.63 14.34
C ALA A 13 -5.64 8.53 15.40
N GLU A 14 -5.74 9.30 16.48
CA GLU A 14 -4.78 9.19 17.59
C GLU A 14 -4.78 7.77 18.16
N GLY A 15 -3.59 7.16 18.22
CA GLY A 15 -3.42 5.80 18.73
C GLY A 15 -3.67 4.68 17.72
N GLN A 16 -3.99 5.01 16.46
CA GLN A 16 -4.08 3.99 15.42
C GLN A 16 -2.67 3.41 15.13
N PRO A 17 -2.51 2.08 15.06
CA PRO A 17 -1.24 1.49 14.66
C PRO A 17 -0.85 2.03 13.27
N HIS A 18 0.45 2.22 13.07
CA HIS A 18 1.00 2.57 11.77
C HIS A 18 0.59 1.53 10.72
N ASP A 19 0.45 1.97 9.46
CA ASP A 19 0.23 1.08 8.32
C ASP A 19 1.31 -0.02 8.25
N ALA A 20 0.95 -1.15 7.65
CA ALA A 20 1.82 -2.31 7.59
C ALA A 20 3.15 -2.00 6.89
N PHE A 21 3.17 -1.13 5.87
CA PHE A 21 4.43 -0.70 5.23
C PHE A 21 5.35 0.03 6.20
N THR A 22 4.81 0.93 7.02
CA THR A 22 5.58 1.69 8.01
C THR A 22 6.17 0.77 9.06
N LEU A 23 5.41 -0.21 9.56
CA LEU A 23 5.90 -1.19 10.52
C LEU A 23 7.01 -2.07 9.93
N ILE A 24 6.86 -2.54 8.69
CA ILE A 24 7.90 -3.30 7.97
C ILE A 24 9.16 -2.46 7.77
N ARG A 25 9.01 -1.20 7.34
CA ARG A 25 10.14 -0.27 7.18
C ARG A 25 10.87 -0.04 8.50
N GLN A 26 10.14 0.12 9.60
CA GLN A 26 10.72 0.29 10.92
C GLN A 26 11.51 -0.95 11.35
N ALA A 27 10.95 -2.15 11.17
CA ALA A 27 11.65 -3.41 11.47
C ALA A 27 12.93 -3.56 10.65
N LEU A 28 12.89 -3.26 9.34
CA LEU A 28 14.07 -3.28 8.46
C LEU A 28 15.12 -2.25 8.87
N TRP A 29 14.71 -1.04 9.21
CA TRP A 29 15.63 0.00 9.68
C TRP A 29 16.33 -0.45 10.97
N ARG A 30 15.58 -0.88 11.98
CA ARG A 30 16.14 -1.38 13.26
C ARG A 30 17.07 -2.57 13.05
N ALA A 31 16.71 -3.51 12.17
CA ALA A 31 17.57 -4.66 11.88
C ALA A 31 18.95 -4.28 11.33
N ASN A 32 19.07 -3.10 10.71
CA ASN A 32 20.32 -2.56 10.14
C ASN A 32 21.01 -1.53 11.05
N THR A 33 20.30 -0.81 11.92
CA THR A 33 20.85 0.30 12.71
C THR A 33 20.96 0.02 14.20
N ASP A 34 20.06 -0.79 14.75
CA ASP A 34 20.01 -1.14 16.18
C ASP A 34 19.38 -2.53 16.36
N ARG A 35 20.14 -3.56 15.98
CA ARG A 35 19.67 -4.94 16.03
C ARG A 35 19.39 -5.41 17.46
N ALA A 36 20.08 -4.84 18.45
CA ALA A 36 19.88 -5.21 19.86
C ALA A 36 18.50 -4.77 20.38
N ALA A 37 17.86 -3.80 19.72
CA ALA A 37 16.50 -3.39 20.00
C ALA A 37 15.41 -4.29 19.38
N LEU A 38 15.79 -5.41 18.76
CA LEU A 38 14.86 -6.41 18.22
C LEU A 38 14.90 -7.71 19.03
N GLU A 39 13.73 -8.28 19.26
CA GLU A 39 13.55 -9.64 19.77
C GLU A 39 13.65 -10.64 18.60
N LEU A 40 14.89 -10.92 18.18
CA LEU A 40 15.14 -11.83 17.06
C LEU A 40 15.01 -13.32 17.47
N PRO A 41 14.42 -14.17 16.62
CA PRO A 41 13.94 -13.91 15.25
C PRO A 41 12.47 -13.43 15.15
N ASP A 42 11.75 -13.39 16.26
CA ASP A 42 10.30 -13.24 16.29
C ASP A 42 9.82 -11.91 15.68
N ASP A 43 10.52 -10.80 15.93
CA ASP A 43 10.20 -9.50 15.32
C ASP A 43 10.29 -9.53 13.78
N LEU A 44 11.23 -10.30 13.21
CA LEU A 44 11.33 -10.43 11.76
C LEU A 44 10.22 -11.31 11.21
N LEU A 45 9.83 -12.37 11.91
CA LEU A 45 8.70 -13.20 11.51
C LEU A 45 7.39 -12.42 11.59
N ALA A 46 7.21 -11.59 12.62
CA ALA A 46 6.09 -10.66 12.74
C ALA A 46 6.08 -9.68 11.56
N ALA A 47 7.20 -9.04 11.23
CA ALA A 47 7.30 -8.15 10.07
C ALA A 47 7.01 -8.86 8.73
N ILE A 48 7.45 -10.11 8.55
CA ILE A 48 7.12 -10.92 7.36
C ILE A 48 5.62 -11.20 7.29
N SER A 49 4.97 -11.48 8.42
CA SER A 49 3.53 -11.73 8.46
C SER A 49 2.71 -10.50 8.03
N LEU A 50 3.23 -9.28 8.25
CA LEU A 50 2.62 -8.03 7.80
C LEU A 50 2.66 -7.81 6.27
N LEU A 51 3.41 -8.61 5.50
CA LEU A 51 3.48 -8.46 4.05
C LEU A 51 2.12 -8.67 3.37
N ALA A 52 1.25 -9.50 3.93
CA ALA A 52 -0.11 -9.67 3.42
C ALA A 52 -0.92 -8.37 3.62
N SER A 53 -0.92 -7.83 4.84
CA SER A 53 -1.59 -6.57 5.16
C SER A 53 -1.06 -5.39 4.34
N ALA A 54 0.25 -5.30 4.12
CA ALA A 54 0.82 -4.25 3.28
C ALA A 54 0.35 -4.35 1.82
N ARG A 55 0.16 -5.57 1.28
CA ARG A 55 -0.38 -5.76 -0.06
C ARG A 55 -1.86 -5.37 -0.12
N ALA A 56 -2.64 -5.74 0.89
CA ALA A 56 -4.04 -5.32 1.04
C ALA A 56 -4.17 -3.79 1.04
N GLU A 57 -3.38 -3.11 1.87
CA GLU A 57 -3.33 -1.64 1.93
C GLU A 57 -2.99 -1.02 0.56
N LEU A 58 -2.00 -1.58 -0.15
CA LEU A 58 -1.66 -1.11 -1.49
C LEU A 58 -2.79 -1.33 -2.50
N ASP A 59 -3.46 -2.48 -2.44
CA ASP A 59 -4.57 -2.81 -3.33
C ASP A 59 -5.76 -1.86 -3.08
N GLN A 60 -6.05 -1.51 -1.82
CA GLN A 60 -7.07 -0.53 -1.46
C GLN A 60 -6.74 0.86 -2.03
N LEU A 61 -5.50 1.32 -1.86
CA LEU A 61 -5.04 2.59 -2.42
C LEU A 61 -5.09 2.60 -3.95
N GLU A 62 -4.67 1.51 -4.60
CA GLU A 62 -4.73 1.37 -6.05
C GLU A 62 -6.18 1.38 -6.55
N ALA A 63 -7.08 0.63 -5.92
CA ALA A 63 -8.51 0.62 -6.27
C ALA A 63 -9.13 2.01 -6.13
N GLY A 64 -8.90 2.70 -5.01
CA GLY A 64 -9.40 4.04 -4.76
C GLY A 64 -8.87 5.06 -5.76
N LEU A 65 -7.56 5.03 -6.07
CA LEU A 65 -6.96 5.93 -7.03
C LEU A 65 -7.49 5.72 -8.46
N LEU A 66 -7.63 4.46 -8.88
CA LEU A 66 -8.20 4.13 -10.19
C LEU A 66 -9.68 4.50 -10.27
N PHE A 67 -10.45 4.31 -9.20
CA PHE A 67 -11.83 4.75 -9.13
C PHE A 67 -11.95 6.26 -9.32
N VAL A 68 -11.16 7.06 -8.58
CA VAL A 68 -11.15 8.53 -8.73
C VAL A 68 -10.71 8.94 -10.14
N ALA A 69 -9.66 8.33 -10.69
CA ALA A 69 -9.23 8.62 -12.06
C ALA A 69 -10.35 8.37 -13.09
N ARG A 70 -11.14 7.30 -12.91
CA ARG A 70 -12.28 7.01 -13.77
C ARG A 70 -13.44 7.99 -13.55
N ALA A 71 -13.69 8.43 -12.32
CA ALA A 71 -14.68 9.45 -11.99
C ALA A 71 -14.35 10.81 -12.61
N GLU A 72 -13.07 11.16 -12.69
CA GLU A 72 -12.55 12.35 -13.39
C GLU A 72 -12.52 12.20 -14.93
N GLY A 73 -13.03 11.08 -15.46
CA GLY A 73 -13.16 10.85 -16.90
C GLY A 73 -11.89 10.37 -17.61
N LEU A 74 -10.80 10.05 -16.90
CA LEU A 74 -9.59 9.53 -17.53
C LEU A 74 -9.86 8.18 -18.19
N THR A 75 -9.50 8.05 -19.46
CA THR A 75 -9.66 6.80 -20.21
C THR A 75 -8.65 5.74 -19.75
N TRP A 76 -8.99 4.47 -19.97
CA TRP A 76 -8.07 3.36 -19.72
C TRP A 76 -6.75 3.47 -20.50
N ALA A 77 -6.73 4.15 -21.64
CA ALA A 77 -5.50 4.40 -22.40
C ALA A 77 -4.58 5.39 -21.68
N GLN A 78 -5.13 6.47 -21.11
CA GLN A 78 -4.37 7.44 -20.31
C GLN A 78 -3.84 6.79 -19.03
N ILE A 79 -4.67 6.00 -18.35
CA ILE A 79 -4.28 5.23 -17.17
C ILE A 79 -3.17 4.23 -17.50
N ALA A 80 -3.28 3.51 -18.63
CA ALA A 80 -2.26 2.56 -19.07
C ALA A 80 -0.89 3.23 -19.25
N GLN A 81 -0.85 4.44 -19.82
CA GLN A 81 0.38 5.20 -19.96
C GLN A 81 1.03 5.50 -18.60
N SER A 82 0.25 5.96 -17.62
CA SER A 82 0.74 6.22 -16.25
C SER A 82 1.21 4.95 -15.54
N LEU A 83 0.53 3.82 -15.77
CA LEU A 83 0.91 2.50 -15.23
C LEU A 83 2.05 1.82 -16.01
N SER A 84 2.63 2.48 -17.02
CA SER A 84 3.63 1.88 -17.93
C SER A 84 3.16 0.58 -18.61
N LEU A 85 1.85 0.49 -18.88
CA LEU A 85 1.21 -0.61 -19.60
C LEU A 85 1.06 -0.28 -21.07
N ARG A 86 1.21 -1.29 -21.93
CA ARG A 86 1.19 -1.12 -23.39
C ARG A 86 -0.21 -0.87 -23.96
N THR A 87 -1.27 -1.26 -23.25
CA THR A 87 -2.65 -1.23 -23.77
C THR A 87 -3.66 -0.83 -22.71
N ALA A 88 -4.76 -0.22 -23.15
CA ALA A 88 -5.91 0.12 -22.29
C ALA A 88 -6.52 -1.14 -21.61
N GLN A 89 -6.60 -2.24 -22.36
CA GLN A 89 -7.11 -3.51 -21.83
C GLN A 89 -6.25 -4.04 -20.66
N ALA A 90 -4.93 -3.88 -20.72
CA ALA A 90 -4.05 -4.30 -19.63
C ALA A 90 -4.31 -3.49 -18.34
N ALA A 91 -4.62 -2.20 -18.48
CA ALA A 91 -4.99 -1.35 -17.34
C ALA A 91 -6.34 -1.77 -16.74
N GLN A 92 -7.35 -2.02 -17.59
CA GLN A 92 -8.65 -2.52 -17.14
C GLN A 92 -8.52 -3.87 -16.41
N GLN A 93 -7.82 -4.84 -17.00
CA GLN A 93 -7.61 -6.14 -16.37
C GLN A 93 -6.85 -6.04 -15.05
N ARG A 94 -5.89 -5.12 -14.94
CA ARG A 94 -5.19 -4.87 -13.67
C ARG A 94 -6.16 -4.37 -12.61
N HIS A 95 -7.01 -3.40 -12.96
CA HIS A 95 -8.05 -2.90 -12.06
C HIS A 95 -9.00 -4.01 -11.60
N GLU A 96 -9.51 -4.82 -12.52
CA GLU A 96 -10.37 -5.98 -12.22
C GLU A 96 -9.68 -6.96 -11.27
N ARG A 97 -8.39 -7.26 -11.47
CA ARG A 97 -7.63 -8.12 -10.56
C ARG A 97 -7.47 -7.50 -9.16
N VAL A 98 -7.28 -6.19 -9.06
CA VAL A 98 -7.15 -5.50 -7.76
C VAL A 98 -8.47 -5.60 -7.01
N LEU A 99 -9.60 -5.33 -7.65
CA LEU A 99 -10.92 -5.46 -7.04
C LEU A 99 -11.21 -6.89 -6.57
N ALA A 100 -10.88 -7.89 -7.40
CA ALA A 100 -11.06 -9.30 -7.03
C ALA A 100 -10.30 -9.68 -5.75
N ARG A 101 -9.08 -9.15 -5.56
CA ARG A 101 -8.30 -9.41 -4.33
C ARG A 101 -8.92 -8.76 -3.10
N LEU A 102 -9.49 -7.56 -3.23
CA LEU A 102 -10.17 -6.87 -2.13
C LEU A 102 -11.47 -7.58 -1.72
N ASP A 103 -12.19 -8.14 -2.69
CA ASP A 103 -13.40 -8.95 -2.42
C ASP A 103 -13.05 -10.24 -1.65
N GLU A 104 -11.92 -10.89 -1.98
CA GLU A 104 -11.42 -12.06 -1.25
C GLU A 104 -11.04 -11.73 0.22
N GLU A 105 -10.45 -10.56 0.46
CA GLU A 105 -10.04 -10.11 1.81
C GLU A 105 -11.22 -9.74 2.70
N THR A 106 -12.28 -9.13 2.14
CA THR A 106 -13.49 -8.75 2.90
C THR A 106 -14.41 -9.92 3.22
N GLY A 107 -14.22 -11.08 2.56
CA GLY A 107 -15.02 -12.29 2.76
C GLY A 107 -14.60 -13.20 3.92
N THR A 108 -13.60 -12.79 4.73
CA THR A 108 -13.09 -13.56 5.90
C THR A 108 -13.55 -12.94 7.21
#